data_AF-A0ABD1K823-F1
#
_entry.id   AF-A0ABD1K823-F1
#
_cell.length_a   1.000
_cell.length_b   1.000
_cell.length_c   1.000
_cell.angle_alpha   90.00
_cell.angle_beta   90.00
_cell.angle_gamma   90.00
#
_symmetry.space_group_name_H-M   'P 1'
#
loop_
_entity.id
_entity.type
_entity.pdbx_description
1 polymer ?
#
loop_
_entity_poly.entity_id
_entity_poly.type
_entity_poly.pdbx_seq_one_letter_code
_entity_poly.pdbx_strand_id
1 'polypeptide(L)'
;MENTQPIREQRQALEENLSKGEVELCFDLSGKGDDGLNMEPLVMHEVRKLCEDRVQFMKSALDEACSEDELDDAIAFKDNPTPAQREALYKDWINAVQVFLQTHPPSHVLSALHVLALQQQQQEGTSQQPSAPEGSANPPPHRSTGFAHVESKAEESRPSLKALFQAAWVEVEEVVVELTRTRSRTKEVKNDIRVLLNEKSMLHDDQDSLKHCALVEGLGRVAWAAERRSVQEQCAHMEAQAAQVERDKRALREMQHGIMGLWKAVEKRQETVRDLMTAISLSQRELLRLHSEVRQFLSGSLFPLYGEIIELIGLLSNYVSVETRQFMNVPMAALDCRELNGDQTPASELSINRINAPRFLNLCKSLDFPMYKAPSELLSHVARQRLELRYRRDALLLLSSSTASVHKARTQLPAPDCKALLEKVRCVDEELQRTVLPRATAVVKRCSKGMDSCSQLKTVIKHWWEQPAQFALPEMCVEGKTFIQWLYRWHQATKKHDV
;
A
#
# COMPACT_ATOMS: atom_id res chain seq x y z
N MET A 1 -10.59 31.76 37.56
CA MET A 1 -9.84 30.53 37.85
C MET A 1 -10.65 29.38 37.26
N GLU A 2 -10.55 29.18 35.95
CA GLU A 2 -11.41 28.25 35.21
C GLU A 2 -10.60 27.04 34.72
N ASN A 3 -11.10 25.86 35.06
CA ASN A 3 -10.92 24.54 34.43
C ASN A 3 -9.58 24.26 33.71
N THR A 4 -8.49 24.09 34.47
CA THR A 4 -7.27 23.41 34.00
C THR A 4 -7.33 21.88 34.12
N GLN A 5 -8.37 21.34 34.77
CA GLN A 5 -8.63 19.90 34.89
C GLN A 5 -8.75 19.16 33.54
N PRO A 6 -9.58 19.61 32.57
CA PRO A 6 -9.73 18.89 31.31
C PRO A 6 -8.43 18.84 30.50
N ILE A 7 -7.62 19.89 30.55
CA ILE A 7 -6.33 19.95 29.85
C ILE A 7 -5.32 18.99 30.47
N ARG A 8 -5.34 18.84 31.81
CA ARG A 8 -4.46 17.91 32.52
C ARG A 8 -4.83 16.45 32.22
N GLU A 9 -6.13 16.13 32.21
CA GLU A 9 -6.65 14.80 31.85
C GLU A 9 -6.33 14.46 30.39
N GLN A 10 -6.50 15.42 29.48
CA GLN A 10 -6.20 15.24 28.06
C GLN A 10 -4.70 15.05 27.80
N ARG A 11 -3.83 15.75 28.56
CA ARG A 11 -2.38 15.56 28.49
C ARG A 11 -1.96 14.19 29.03
N GLN A 12 -2.55 13.73 30.13
CA GLN A 12 -2.26 12.42 30.71
C GLN A 12 -2.68 11.28 29.76
N ALA A 13 -3.84 11.40 29.10
CA ALA A 13 -4.28 10.46 28.07
C ALA A 13 -3.35 10.44 26.84
N LEU A 14 -2.80 11.60 26.45
CA LEU A 14 -1.82 11.69 25.36
C LEU A 14 -0.46 11.06 25.73
N GLU A 15 0.02 11.26 26.97
CA GLU A 15 1.25 10.64 27.48
C GLU A 15 1.10 9.10 27.59
N GLU A 16 -0.08 8.61 28.00
CA GLU A 16 -0.40 7.17 27.99
C GLU A 16 -0.52 6.58 26.57
N ASN A 17 -0.99 7.34 25.59
CA ASN A 17 -1.02 6.89 24.19
C ASN A 17 0.37 6.91 23.53
N LEU A 18 1.24 7.85 23.91
CA LEU A 18 2.62 7.87 23.44
C LEU A 18 3.42 6.68 23.97
N SER A 19 3.25 6.30 25.24
CA SER A 19 3.94 5.12 25.81
C SER A 19 3.46 3.80 25.19
N LYS A 20 2.17 3.68 24.84
CA LYS A 20 1.64 2.54 24.08
C LYS A 20 2.22 2.47 22.65
N GLY A 21 2.55 3.62 22.05
CA GLY A 21 3.09 3.72 20.70
C GLY A 21 4.55 3.30 20.53
N GLU A 22 5.30 3.13 21.63
CA GLU A 22 6.70 2.65 21.62
C GLU A 22 6.83 1.14 21.36
N VAL A 23 5.74 0.38 21.52
CA VAL A 23 5.69 -1.05 21.18
C VAL A 23 5.42 -1.20 19.68
N GLU A 24 6.39 -1.67 18.91
CA GLU A 24 6.18 -1.97 17.49
C GLU A 24 5.21 -3.15 17.32
N LEU A 25 4.09 -2.91 16.63
CA LEU A 25 3.15 -3.97 16.26
C LEU A 25 3.67 -4.67 14.99
N CYS A 26 3.93 -5.98 15.09
CA CYS A 26 4.30 -6.80 13.93
C CYS A 26 3.03 -7.18 13.16
N PHE A 27 2.90 -6.67 11.93
CA PHE A 27 1.84 -7.04 11.00
C PHE A 27 2.40 -8.06 10.02
N ASP A 28 2.35 -9.35 10.38
CA ASP A 28 2.88 -10.41 9.53
C ASP A 28 2.02 -10.57 8.27
N LEU A 29 2.60 -10.21 7.12
CA LEU A 29 2.03 -10.39 5.79
C LEU A 29 2.41 -11.75 5.16
N SER A 30 3.22 -12.56 5.85
CA SER A 30 3.75 -13.82 5.32
C SER A 30 2.83 -15.00 5.65
N GLY A 31 1.76 -15.16 4.87
CA GLY A 31 0.97 -16.39 4.84
C GLY A 31 1.75 -17.54 4.21
N LYS A 32 2.79 -18.04 4.90
CA LYS A 32 3.44 -19.33 4.62
C LYS A 32 4.13 -19.82 5.90
N GLY A 33 3.38 -20.57 6.70
CA GLY A 33 3.95 -21.37 7.78
C GLY A 33 3.19 -21.28 9.08
N ASP A 34 2.49 -22.37 9.36
CA ASP A 34 2.33 -22.97 10.69
C ASP A 34 1.21 -22.48 11.63
N ASP A 35 0.76 -23.45 12.40
CA ASP A 35 -0.54 -23.60 13.07
C ASP A 35 -0.62 -22.79 14.39
N GLY A 36 -0.48 -21.47 14.30
CA GLY A 36 -0.60 -20.54 15.42
C GLY A 36 -1.65 -19.47 15.16
N LEU A 37 -2.84 -19.61 15.77
CA LEU A 37 -3.91 -18.61 15.90
C LEU A 37 -3.64 -17.28 15.16
N ASN A 38 -4.16 -17.13 13.94
CA ASN A 38 -4.16 -15.87 13.17
C ASN A 38 -4.96 -14.80 13.93
N MET A 39 -4.34 -14.20 14.94
CA MET A 39 -4.90 -13.10 15.71
C MET A 39 -4.55 -11.82 14.95
N GLU A 40 -5.48 -11.34 14.13
CA GLU A 40 -5.38 -10.01 13.54
C GLU A 40 -5.20 -8.98 14.67
N PRO A 41 -4.22 -8.06 14.58
CA PRO A 41 -4.06 -7.01 15.58
C PRO A 41 -5.37 -6.22 15.74
N LEU A 42 -5.83 -6.03 16.98
CA LEU A 42 -7.12 -5.39 17.29
C LEU A 42 -7.32 -4.05 16.56
N VAL A 43 -6.24 -3.27 16.41
CA VAL A 43 -6.24 -2.00 15.69
C VAL A 43 -6.63 -2.17 14.21
N MET A 44 -6.15 -3.22 13.52
CA MET A 44 -6.53 -3.47 12.12
C MET A 44 -8.00 -3.87 12.00
N HIS A 45 -8.48 -4.71 12.91
CA HIS A 45 -9.87 -5.15 12.92
C HIS A 45 -10.84 -3.96 13.11
N GLU A 46 -10.53 -3.06 14.05
CA GLU A 46 -11.34 -1.87 14.32
C GLU A 46 -11.27 -0.84 13.18
N VAL A 47 -10.10 -0.65 12.55
CA VAL A 47 -9.96 0.21 11.36
C VAL A 47 -10.80 -0.34 10.21
N ARG A 48 -10.72 -1.64 9.95
CA ARG A 48 -11.50 -2.31 8.90
C ARG A 48 -13.00 -2.10 9.13
N LYS A 49 -13.47 -2.34 10.36
CA LYS A 49 -14.86 -2.15 10.74
C LYS A 49 -15.33 -0.70 10.56
N LEU A 50 -14.55 0.29 11.00
CA LEU A 50 -14.88 1.70 10.81
C LEU A 50 -14.94 2.10 9.32
N CYS A 51 -14.06 1.54 8.49
CA CYS A 51 -14.09 1.72 7.05
C CYS A 51 -15.32 1.06 6.40
N GLU A 52 -15.67 -0.16 6.82
CA GLU A 52 -16.86 -0.87 6.35
C GLU A 52 -18.15 -0.12 6.73
N ASP A 53 -18.28 0.35 7.97
CA ASP A 53 -19.40 1.16 8.45
C ASP A 53 -19.54 2.45 7.62
N ARG A 54 -18.40 3.09 7.26
CA ARG A 54 -18.39 4.28 6.41
C ARG A 54 -18.85 3.99 4.98
N VAL A 55 -18.39 2.88 4.41
CA VAL A 55 -18.80 2.44 3.07
C VAL A 55 -20.28 2.10 3.06
N GLN A 56 -20.79 1.43 4.10
CA GLN A 56 -22.20 1.09 4.22
C GLN A 56 -23.08 2.35 4.36
N PHE A 57 -22.63 3.35 5.11
CA PHE A 57 -23.28 4.67 5.17
C PHE A 57 -23.27 5.40 3.82
N MET A 58 -22.15 5.37 3.08
CA MET A 58 -22.10 6.01 1.77
C MET A 58 -22.99 5.29 0.76
N LYS A 59 -23.06 3.95 0.79
CA LYS A 59 -23.98 3.16 -0.04
C LYS A 59 -25.44 3.51 0.23
N SER A 60 -25.86 3.56 1.50
CA SER A 60 -27.23 3.94 1.85
C SER A 60 -27.59 5.38 1.44
N ALA A 61 -26.63 6.30 1.44
CA ALA A 61 -26.83 7.66 0.93
C ALA A 61 -26.88 7.74 -0.60
N LEU A 62 -26.13 6.89 -1.31
CA LEU A 62 -26.11 6.79 -2.78
C LEU A 62 -27.39 6.14 -3.33
N ASP A 63 -27.90 5.10 -2.67
CA ASP A 63 -29.10 4.39 -3.08
C ASP A 63 -30.34 5.31 -3.05
N GLU A 64 -30.40 6.27 -2.13
CA GLU A 64 -31.49 7.27 -2.05
C GLU A 64 -31.39 8.35 -3.14
N ALA A 65 -30.18 8.81 -3.49
CA ALA A 65 -29.97 9.77 -4.58
C ALA A 65 -30.30 9.19 -5.97
N CYS A 66 -30.27 7.86 -6.09
CA CYS A 66 -30.66 7.12 -7.30
C CYS A 66 -32.16 6.75 -7.31
N SER A 67 -32.90 7.00 -6.24
CA SER A 67 -34.32 6.60 -6.08
C SER A 67 -35.32 7.74 -6.34
N GLU A 68 -34.93 8.81 -7.05
CA GLU A 68 -35.85 9.90 -7.45
C GLU A 68 -36.74 9.58 -8.67
N ASP A 69 -36.61 8.40 -9.28
CA ASP A 69 -37.53 7.96 -10.34
C ASP A 69 -38.80 7.32 -9.72
N GLU A 70 -39.86 8.12 -9.63
CA GLU A 70 -41.21 7.70 -9.26
C GLU A 70 -41.71 6.53 -10.13
N LEU A 71 -42.10 5.41 -9.50
CA LEU A 71 -43.35 4.64 -9.73
C LEU A 71 -43.24 3.20 -9.18
N ASP A 72 -43.00 3.00 -7.89
CA ASP A 72 -43.34 1.73 -7.19
C ASP A 72 -43.36 1.90 -5.66
N ASP A 73 -44.06 2.95 -5.22
CA ASP A 73 -44.34 3.20 -3.80
C ASP A 73 -45.54 2.38 -3.32
N ALA A 74 -45.28 1.19 -2.77
CA ALA A 74 -46.21 0.55 -1.83
C ALA A 74 -45.57 -0.48 -0.88
N ILE A 75 -44.33 -0.94 -1.09
CA ILE A 75 -43.75 -2.04 -0.28
C ILE A 75 -42.42 -1.66 0.40
N ALA A 76 -41.72 -0.61 -0.02
CA ALA A 76 -40.38 -0.28 0.47
C ALA A 76 -40.32 0.68 1.68
N PHE A 77 -41.45 1.06 2.29
CA PHE A 77 -41.46 2.01 3.41
C PHE A 77 -41.20 1.36 4.78
N LYS A 78 -40.09 0.60 4.92
CA LYS A 78 -39.71 0.11 6.26
C LYS A 78 -38.25 0.20 6.67
N ASP A 79 -37.30 0.28 5.75
CA ASP A 79 -35.87 0.16 6.13
C ASP A 79 -34.96 1.31 5.72
N ASN A 80 -35.44 2.33 4.99
CA ASN A 80 -34.59 3.49 4.69
C ASN A 80 -34.55 4.47 5.89
N PRO A 81 -33.37 4.72 6.47
CA PRO A 81 -33.24 5.59 7.63
C PRO A 81 -33.60 7.03 7.25
N THR A 82 -34.49 7.63 8.03
CA THR A 82 -34.88 9.04 7.87
C THR A 82 -33.64 9.97 7.90
N PRO A 83 -33.69 11.16 7.27
CA PRO A 83 -32.57 12.11 7.27
C PRO A 83 -32.04 12.43 8.67
N ALA A 84 -32.92 12.51 9.68
CA ALA A 84 -32.53 12.71 11.08
C ALA A 84 -31.80 11.48 11.68
N GLN A 85 -32.21 10.26 11.33
CA GLN A 85 -31.52 9.03 11.73
C GLN A 85 -30.16 8.90 11.04
N ARG A 86 -30.02 9.36 9.79
CA ARG A 86 -28.72 9.40 9.09
C ARG A 86 -27.75 10.40 9.70
N GLU A 87 -28.24 11.57 10.10
CA GLU A 87 -27.42 12.54 10.81
C GLU A 87 -26.96 11.99 12.17
N ALA A 88 -27.82 11.24 12.87
CA ALA A 88 -27.45 10.52 14.09
C ALA A 88 -26.40 9.43 13.83
N LEU A 89 -26.59 8.58 12.82
CA LEU A 89 -25.63 7.54 12.43
C LEU A 89 -24.27 8.12 12.02
N TYR A 90 -24.25 9.26 11.32
CA TYR A 90 -23.02 9.95 10.97
C TYR A 90 -22.32 10.54 12.19
N LYS A 91 -23.08 11.12 13.12
CA LYS A 91 -22.55 11.60 14.41
C LYS A 91 -22.00 10.45 15.25
N ASP A 92 -22.69 9.32 15.29
CA ASP A 92 -22.26 8.12 16.01
C ASP A 92 -20.99 7.52 15.39
N TRP A 93 -20.88 7.50 14.06
CA TRP A 93 -19.65 7.09 13.37
C TRP A 93 -18.47 8.05 13.65
N ILE A 94 -18.69 9.37 13.60
CA ILE A 94 -17.65 10.34 13.98
C ILE A 94 -17.22 10.15 15.43
N ASN A 95 -18.18 9.95 16.34
CA ASN A 95 -17.89 9.70 17.75
C ASN A 95 -17.10 8.40 17.92
N ALA A 96 -17.42 7.34 17.18
CA ALA A 96 -16.68 6.08 17.19
C ALA A 96 -15.23 6.26 16.67
N VAL A 97 -15.03 7.02 15.60
CA VAL A 97 -13.69 7.38 15.09
C VAL A 97 -12.92 8.21 16.11
N GLN A 98 -13.57 9.16 16.77
CA GLN A 98 -12.95 10.00 17.78
C GLN A 98 -12.52 9.19 19.01
N VAL A 99 -13.38 8.26 19.48
CA VAL A 99 -13.04 7.33 20.57
C VAL A 99 -11.89 6.42 20.16
N PHE A 100 -11.93 5.86 18.94
CA PHE A 100 -10.88 5.00 18.39
C PHE A 100 -9.50 5.71 18.32
N LEU A 101 -9.46 6.96 17.84
CA LEU A 101 -8.24 7.77 17.78
C LEU A 101 -7.74 8.20 19.18
N GLN A 102 -8.60 8.16 20.20
CA GLN A 102 -8.22 8.38 21.59
C GLN A 102 -7.76 7.10 22.30
N THR A 103 -8.15 5.92 21.83
CA THR A 103 -7.76 4.64 22.44
C THR A 103 -6.47 4.05 21.87
N HIS A 104 -6.10 4.41 20.64
CA HIS A 104 -4.93 3.85 19.94
C HIS A 104 -3.88 4.90 19.57
N PRO A 105 -2.58 4.55 19.62
CA PRO A 105 -1.51 5.45 19.19
C PRO A 105 -1.59 5.77 17.69
N PRO A 106 -1.29 7.01 17.26
CA PRO A 106 -1.31 7.39 15.84
C PRO A 106 -0.38 6.53 14.96
N SER A 107 0.76 6.09 15.51
CA SER A 107 1.70 5.20 14.81
C SER A 107 1.07 3.86 14.43
N HIS A 108 0.33 3.24 15.35
CA HIS A 108 -0.34 1.96 15.16
C HIS A 108 -1.51 2.05 14.17
N VAL A 109 -2.25 3.17 14.20
CA VAL A 109 -3.34 3.43 13.25
C VAL A 109 -2.79 3.59 11.84
N LEU A 110 -1.69 4.34 11.66
CA LEU A 110 -1.06 4.54 10.36
C LEU A 110 -0.46 3.24 9.80
N SER A 111 0.17 2.42 10.64
CA SER A 111 0.69 1.11 10.21
C SER A 111 -0.44 0.15 9.81
N ALA A 112 -1.54 0.12 10.56
CA ALA A 112 -2.71 -0.67 10.22
C ALA A 112 -3.31 -0.25 8.87
N LEU A 113 -3.50 1.05 8.66
CA LEU A 113 -3.99 1.58 7.38
C LEU A 113 -3.05 1.28 6.20
N HIS A 114 -1.74 1.35 6.43
CA HIS A 114 -0.74 1.05 5.40
C HIS A 114 -0.81 -0.43 4.96
N VAL A 115 -0.91 -1.34 5.92
CA VAL A 115 -1.02 -2.79 5.66
C VAL A 115 -2.34 -3.13 4.96
N LEU A 116 -3.47 -2.56 5.39
CA LEU A 116 -4.78 -2.77 4.76
C LEU A 116 -4.80 -2.22 3.31
N ALA A 117 -4.18 -1.07 3.05
CA ALA A 117 -4.07 -0.52 1.70
C ALA A 117 -3.20 -1.38 0.77
N LEU A 118 -2.10 -1.95 1.29
CA LEU A 118 -1.27 -2.91 0.57
C LEU A 118 -2.02 -4.22 0.24
N GLN A 119 -2.81 -4.73 1.18
CA GLN A 119 -3.66 -5.90 0.95
C GLN A 119 -4.70 -5.64 -0.14
N GLN A 120 -5.32 -4.46 -0.13
CA GLN A 120 -6.29 -4.05 -1.16
C GLN A 120 -5.64 -3.96 -2.55
N GLN A 121 -4.43 -3.38 -2.67
CA GLN A 121 -3.69 -3.34 -3.94
C GLN A 121 -3.31 -4.73 -4.46
N GLN A 122 -2.96 -5.67 -3.57
CA GLN A 122 -2.65 -7.05 -3.98
C GLN A 122 -3.89 -7.81 -4.46
N GLN A 123 -5.06 -7.55 -3.85
CA GLN A 123 -6.34 -8.11 -4.28
C GLN A 123 -6.82 -7.51 -5.62
N GLU A 124 -6.59 -6.21 -5.85
CA GLU A 124 -6.91 -5.55 -7.12
C GLU A 124 -5.97 -6.01 -8.28
N GLY A 125 -4.69 -6.23 -7.99
CA GLY A 125 -3.69 -6.70 -8.96
C GLY A 125 -3.87 -8.16 -9.42
N THR A 126 -4.45 -9.03 -8.58
CA THR A 126 -4.78 -10.42 -8.96
C THR A 126 -6.07 -10.54 -9.78
N SER A 127 -6.90 -9.49 -9.81
CA SER A 127 -8.14 -9.46 -10.58
C SER A 127 -7.97 -8.97 -12.03
N GLN A 128 -6.80 -8.44 -12.41
CA GLN A 128 -6.53 -7.88 -13.75
C GLN A 128 -5.51 -8.65 -14.60
N GLN A 129 -5.24 -9.92 -14.32
CA GLN A 129 -4.28 -10.70 -15.11
C GLN A 129 -5.00 -11.60 -16.13
N PRO A 130 -4.96 -11.32 -17.44
CA PRO A 130 -5.42 -12.25 -18.46
C PRO A 130 -4.41 -13.40 -18.55
N SER A 131 -4.93 -14.63 -18.51
CA SER A 131 -4.19 -15.86 -18.76
C SER A 131 -3.66 -15.88 -20.20
N ALA A 132 -2.35 -16.13 -20.35
CA ALA A 132 -1.73 -16.47 -21.63
C ALA A 132 -0.90 -17.76 -21.47
N PRO A 133 -0.82 -18.61 -22.52
CA PRO A 133 -0.59 -20.04 -22.39
C PRO A 133 0.89 -20.41 -22.23
N GLU A 134 1.08 -21.59 -21.64
CA GLU A 134 2.36 -22.25 -21.39
C GLU A 134 3.20 -22.47 -22.67
N GLY A 135 4.52 -22.30 -22.53
CA GLY A 135 5.50 -22.87 -23.46
C GLY A 135 6.71 -21.98 -23.72
N SER A 136 7.69 -21.97 -22.81
CA SER A 136 9.13 -21.81 -23.10
C SER A 136 9.93 -21.63 -21.81
N ALA A 137 10.75 -22.62 -21.51
CA ALA A 137 11.71 -22.62 -20.41
C ALA A 137 12.81 -21.56 -20.63
N ASN A 138 12.87 -20.55 -19.75
CA ASN A 138 14.05 -20.06 -19.02
C ASN A 138 13.74 -18.69 -18.36
N PRO A 139 14.10 -18.47 -17.08
CA PRO A 139 13.90 -17.19 -16.41
C PRO A 139 15.02 -16.20 -16.79
N PRO A 140 14.72 -14.96 -17.22
CA PRO A 140 15.75 -13.92 -17.27
C PRO A 140 15.97 -13.33 -15.87
N PRO A 141 17.20 -12.90 -15.53
CA PRO A 141 17.50 -12.34 -14.23
C PRO A 141 16.85 -10.96 -14.11
N HIS A 142 16.27 -10.71 -12.94
CA HIS A 142 15.76 -9.42 -12.50
C HIS A 142 16.68 -8.27 -12.91
N ARG A 143 16.15 -7.35 -13.73
CA ARG A 143 16.75 -6.04 -13.98
C ARG A 143 15.74 -4.97 -13.60
N SER A 144 15.82 -4.53 -12.35
CA SER A 144 15.28 -3.25 -11.90
C SER A 144 15.96 -2.13 -12.68
N THR A 145 15.28 -1.59 -13.69
CA THR A 145 15.66 -0.31 -14.31
C THR A 145 14.42 0.39 -14.86
N GLY A 146 14.00 1.45 -14.16
CA GLY A 146 13.79 2.75 -14.79
C GLY A 146 12.46 2.99 -15.51
N PHE A 147 11.36 3.14 -14.76
CA PHE A 147 10.29 4.05 -15.15
C PHE A 147 10.81 5.50 -15.07
N ALA A 148 11.61 5.94 -16.05
CA ALA A 148 12.00 7.35 -16.19
C ALA A 148 12.67 7.60 -17.55
N HIS A 149 11.97 7.41 -18.69
CA HIS A 149 12.44 8.08 -19.91
C HIS A 149 11.47 8.29 -21.09
N VAL A 150 10.14 8.30 -20.92
CA VAL A 150 9.23 8.53 -22.08
C VAL A 150 8.35 9.78 -21.99
N GLU A 151 8.20 10.44 -20.83
CA GLU A 151 7.23 11.55 -20.74
C GLU A 151 7.79 12.96 -21.02
N SER A 152 9.10 13.12 -21.26
CA SER A 152 9.71 14.46 -21.35
C SER A 152 9.42 15.26 -22.63
N LYS A 153 8.61 14.77 -23.57
CA LYS A 153 8.26 15.51 -24.82
C LYS A 153 6.77 15.75 -25.04
N ALA A 154 5.88 15.18 -24.23
CA ALA A 154 4.43 15.31 -24.43
C ALA A 154 3.77 16.38 -23.52
N GLU A 155 4.47 16.89 -22.51
CA GLU A 155 3.93 17.89 -21.57
C GLU A 155 4.01 19.35 -22.06
N GLU A 156 4.74 19.63 -23.16
CA GLU A 156 4.85 20.99 -23.70
C GLU A 156 3.62 21.48 -24.47
N SER A 157 2.63 20.61 -24.76
CA SER A 157 1.51 20.95 -25.66
C SER A 157 0.12 20.93 -25.04
N ARG A 158 -0.02 20.91 -23.70
CA ARG A 158 -1.34 21.10 -23.08
C ARG A 158 -1.58 22.60 -22.92
N PRO A 159 -2.55 23.21 -23.65
CA PRO A 159 -2.84 24.62 -23.48
C PRO A 159 -3.23 24.88 -22.02
N SER A 160 -2.66 25.92 -21.43
CA SER A 160 -3.00 26.30 -20.06
C SER A 160 -4.52 26.44 -19.90
N LEU A 161 -5.06 26.07 -18.74
CA LEU A 161 -6.49 26.22 -18.46
C LEU A 161 -6.97 27.66 -18.70
N LYS A 162 -6.09 28.65 -18.48
CA LYS A 162 -6.32 30.05 -18.85
C LYS A 162 -6.62 30.23 -20.34
N ALA A 163 -5.89 29.55 -21.22
CA ALA A 163 -6.13 29.61 -22.67
C ALA A 163 -7.47 28.97 -23.07
N LEU A 164 -7.91 27.91 -22.38
CA LEU A 164 -9.22 27.29 -22.63
C LEU A 164 -10.38 28.20 -22.22
N PHE A 165 -10.31 28.81 -21.03
CA PHE A 165 -11.33 29.77 -20.60
C PHE A 165 -11.35 31.02 -21.48
N GLN A 166 -10.20 31.48 -21.95
CA GLN A 166 -10.10 32.63 -22.85
C GLN A 166 -10.64 32.30 -24.26
N ALA A 167 -10.45 31.07 -24.75
CA ALA A 167 -11.02 30.62 -26.02
C ALA A 167 -12.55 30.54 -25.98
N ALA A 168 -13.13 29.97 -24.92
CA ALA A 168 -14.58 29.93 -24.74
C ALA A 168 -15.19 31.34 -24.64
N TRP A 169 -14.45 32.29 -24.07
CA TRP A 169 -14.89 33.69 -24.00
C TRP A 169 -14.92 34.38 -25.36
N VAL A 170 -13.94 34.10 -26.22
CA VAL A 170 -13.86 34.64 -27.58
C VAL A 170 -15.02 34.12 -28.44
N GLU A 171 -15.37 32.84 -28.32
CA GLU A 171 -16.49 32.25 -29.06
C GLU A 171 -17.84 32.91 -28.72
N VAL A 172 -18.09 33.18 -27.44
CA VAL A 172 -19.30 33.90 -27.00
C VAL A 172 -19.30 35.35 -27.48
N GLU A 173 -18.15 36.01 -27.46
CA GLU A 173 -17.98 37.38 -27.97
C GLU A 173 -18.30 37.46 -29.46
N GLU A 174 -17.82 36.50 -30.27
CA GLU A 174 -18.10 36.43 -31.71
C GLU A 174 -19.61 36.31 -32.00
N VAL A 175 -20.33 35.44 -31.30
CA VAL A 175 -21.78 35.26 -31.47
C VAL A 175 -22.56 36.54 -31.14
N VAL A 176 -22.15 37.28 -30.10
CA VAL A 176 -22.79 38.54 -29.72
C VAL A 176 -22.49 39.65 -30.74
N VAL A 177 -21.28 39.69 -31.29
CA VAL A 177 -20.90 40.63 -32.37
C VAL A 177 -21.68 40.34 -33.65
N GLU A 178 -21.88 39.07 -34.03
CA GLU A 178 -22.70 38.73 -35.21
C GLU A 178 -24.18 39.13 -35.02
N LEU A 179 -24.74 38.91 -33.83
CA LEU A 179 -26.11 39.32 -33.50
C LEU A 179 -26.30 40.85 -33.56
N THR A 180 -25.35 41.62 -33.05
CA THR A 180 -25.42 43.08 -33.08
C THR A 180 -25.29 43.63 -34.51
N ARG A 181 -24.39 43.05 -35.30
CA ARG A 181 -24.19 43.39 -36.73
C ARG A 181 -25.41 43.06 -37.60
N THR A 182 -26.06 41.93 -37.37
CA THR A 182 -27.30 41.58 -38.09
C THR A 182 -28.44 42.52 -37.71
N ARG A 183 -28.58 42.86 -36.41
CA ARG A 183 -29.58 43.83 -35.95
C ARG A 183 -29.36 45.24 -36.51
N SER A 184 -28.12 45.71 -36.66
CA SER A 184 -27.83 47.02 -37.27
C SER A 184 -28.20 47.04 -38.75
N ARG A 185 -27.77 46.02 -39.51
CA ARG A 185 -28.11 45.86 -40.94
C ARG A 185 -29.62 45.84 -41.18
N THR A 186 -30.38 45.13 -40.36
CA THR A 186 -31.85 45.10 -40.47
C THR A 186 -32.48 46.47 -40.20
N LYS A 187 -31.92 47.26 -39.27
CA LYS A 187 -32.38 48.63 -39.01
C LYS A 187 -32.03 49.58 -40.16
N GLU A 188 -30.84 49.47 -40.73
CA GLU A 188 -30.38 50.25 -41.88
C GLU A 188 -31.27 49.99 -43.10
N VAL A 189 -31.44 48.73 -43.50
CA VAL A 189 -32.31 48.35 -44.64
C VAL A 189 -33.76 48.82 -44.42
N LYS A 190 -34.27 48.73 -43.19
CA LYS A 190 -35.62 49.24 -42.86
C LYS A 190 -35.72 50.76 -42.98
N ASN A 191 -34.65 51.49 -42.65
CA ASN A 191 -34.60 52.94 -42.81
C ASN A 191 -34.43 53.32 -44.28
N ASP A 192 -33.57 52.64 -45.05
CA ASP A 192 -33.37 52.89 -46.48
C ASP A 192 -34.66 52.67 -47.27
N ILE A 193 -35.39 51.59 -46.99
CA ILE A 193 -36.72 51.34 -47.59
C ILE A 193 -37.70 52.47 -47.24
N ARG A 194 -37.67 52.99 -46.01
CA ARG A 194 -38.54 54.11 -45.58
C ARG A 194 -38.17 55.42 -46.27
N VAL A 195 -36.88 55.70 -46.43
CA VAL A 195 -36.38 56.91 -47.11
C VAL A 195 -36.73 56.85 -48.60
N LEU A 196 -36.46 55.73 -49.28
CA LEU A 196 -36.80 55.54 -50.69
C LEU A 196 -38.31 55.64 -50.94
N LEU A 197 -39.14 55.18 -50.00
CA LEU A 197 -40.60 55.31 -50.07
C LEU A 197 -41.05 56.77 -49.93
N ASN A 198 -40.44 57.51 -49.00
CA ASN A 198 -40.74 58.92 -48.77
C ASN A 198 -40.25 59.82 -49.91
N GLU A 199 -39.05 59.59 -50.45
CA GLU A 199 -38.51 60.33 -51.60
C GLU A 199 -39.38 60.17 -52.85
N LYS A 200 -39.90 58.96 -53.09
CA LYS A 200 -40.79 58.72 -54.22
C LYS A 200 -42.17 59.38 -54.02
N SER A 201 -42.67 59.43 -52.79
CA SER A 201 -43.94 60.10 -52.43
C SER A 201 -43.90 61.63 -52.65
N MET A 202 -42.74 62.26 -52.43
CA MET A 202 -42.57 63.72 -52.56
C MET A 202 -42.42 64.23 -54.02
N LEU A 203 -42.37 63.34 -55.01
CA LEU A 203 -42.17 63.66 -56.43
C LEU A 203 -43.45 63.53 -57.30
N HIS A 204 -44.65 63.55 -56.70
CA HIS A 204 -45.90 63.17 -57.40
C HIS A 204 -46.69 64.30 -58.08
N ASP A 205 -47.05 64.06 -59.35
CA ASP A 205 -48.27 64.53 -60.04
C ASP A 205 -49.28 63.36 -60.15
N ASP A 206 -50.58 63.62 -60.36
CA ASP A 206 -51.68 62.61 -60.29
C ASP A 206 -51.49 61.34 -61.16
N GLN A 207 -50.65 61.40 -62.20
CA GLN A 207 -50.35 60.28 -63.10
C GLN A 207 -49.29 59.29 -62.55
N ASP A 208 -48.50 59.66 -61.54
CA ASP A 208 -47.43 58.85 -60.95
C ASP A 208 -47.85 58.06 -59.69
N SER A 209 -49.03 58.35 -59.14
CA SER A 209 -49.65 57.63 -58.01
C SER A 209 -49.80 56.12 -58.27
N LEU A 210 -50.19 55.73 -59.49
CA LEU A 210 -50.30 54.34 -59.90
C LEU A 210 -48.93 53.61 -59.90
N LYS A 211 -47.85 54.30 -60.27
CA LYS A 211 -46.48 53.73 -60.27
C LYS A 211 -45.91 53.59 -58.87
N HIS A 212 -46.31 54.47 -57.94
CA HIS A 212 -45.96 54.36 -56.53
C HIS A 212 -46.69 53.20 -55.85
N CYS A 213 -48.00 53.06 -56.07
CA CYS A 213 -48.76 51.89 -55.61
C CYS A 213 -48.17 50.57 -56.14
N ALA A 214 -47.82 50.51 -57.44
CA ALA A 214 -47.19 49.32 -58.01
C ALA A 214 -45.82 48.99 -57.40
N LEU A 215 -45.01 50.00 -57.02
CA LEU A 215 -43.73 49.78 -56.33
C LEU A 215 -43.93 49.28 -54.90
N VAL A 216 -44.87 49.88 -54.15
CA VAL A 216 -45.21 49.44 -52.78
C VAL A 216 -45.69 48.00 -52.78
N GLU A 217 -46.56 47.64 -53.72
CA GLU A 217 -47.00 46.26 -53.91
C GLU A 217 -45.84 45.34 -54.32
N GLY A 218 -44.94 45.79 -55.18
CA GLY A 218 -43.74 45.05 -55.58
C GLY A 218 -42.80 44.76 -54.41
N LEU A 219 -42.50 45.78 -53.59
CA LEU A 219 -41.71 45.64 -52.36
C LEU A 219 -42.41 44.75 -51.34
N GLY A 220 -43.74 44.89 -51.20
CA GLY A 220 -44.56 44.00 -50.38
C GLY A 220 -44.44 42.55 -50.82
N ARG A 221 -44.54 42.25 -52.12
CA ARG A 221 -44.36 40.88 -52.66
C ARG A 221 -42.97 40.31 -52.36
N VAL A 222 -41.92 41.13 -52.46
CA VAL A 222 -40.54 40.70 -52.14
C VAL A 222 -40.37 40.46 -50.64
N ALA A 223 -40.93 41.32 -49.79
CA ALA A 223 -40.91 41.14 -48.33
C ALA A 223 -41.64 39.86 -47.93
N TRP A 224 -42.85 39.62 -48.45
CA TRP A 224 -43.60 38.39 -48.23
C TRP A 224 -42.86 37.15 -48.75
N ALA A 225 -42.11 37.26 -49.84
CA ALA A 225 -41.29 36.16 -50.35
C ALA A 225 -40.06 35.89 -49.46
N ALA A 226 -39.46 36.93 -48.88
CA ALA A 226 -38.33 36.81 -47.96
C ALA A 226 -38.76 36.25 -46.59
N GLU A 227 -39.88 36.71 -46.04
CA GLU A 227 -40.46 36.16 -44.80
C GLU A 227 -40.83 34.69 -44.98
N ARG A 228 -41.47 34.34 -46.10
CA ARG A 228 -41.78 32.93 -46.41
C ARG A 228 -40.52 32.07 -46.51
N ARG A 229 -39.45 32.57 -47.15
CA ARG A 229 -38.17 31.86 -47.22
C ARG A 229 -37.54 31.70 -45.83
N SER A 230 -37.54 32.75 -45.01
CA SER A 230 -37.03 32.68 -43.63
C SER A 230 -37.81 31.66 -42.79
N VAL A 231 -39.14 31.62 -42.92
CA VAL A 231 -39.97 30.63 -42.23
C VAL A 231 -39.68 29.22 -42.75
N GLN A 232 -39.53 29.04 -44.07
CA GLN A 232 -39.15 27.74 -44.65
C GLN A 232 -37.77 27.26 -44.16
N GLU A 233 -36.78 28.14 -44.10
CA GLU A 233 -35.45 27.84 -43.55
C GLU A 233 -35.52 27.49 -42.06
N GLN A 234 -36.31 28.21 -41.27
CA GLN A 234 -36.54 27.91 -39.86
C GLN A 234 -37.26 26.57 -39.67
N CYS A 235 -38.27 26.26 -40.49
CA CYS A 235 -38.94 24.96 -40.48
C CYS A 235 -37.96 23.84 -40.82
N ALA A 236 -37.15 23.98 -41.88
CA ALA A 236 -36.15 22.99 -42.25
C ALA A 236 -35.08 22.79 -41.15
N HIS A 237 -34.68 23.88 -40.48
CA HIS A 237 -33.75 23.79 -39.35
C HIS A 237 -34.37 23.06 -38.15
N MET A 238 -35.61 23.36 -37.79
CA MET A 238 -36.31 22.66 -36.71
C MET A 238 -36.55 21.18 -37.03
N GLU A 239 -36.85 20.83 -38.28
CA GLU A 239 -36.98 19.45 -38.73
C GLU A 239 -35.64 18.69 -38.62
N ALA A 240 -34.53 19.33 -39.00
CA ALA A 240 -33.20 18.75 -38.85
C ALA A 240 -32.84 18.53 -37.37
N GLN A 241 -33.15 19.50 -36.49
CA GLN A 241 -32.96 19.38 -35.05
C GLN A 241 -33.86 18.28 -34.45
N ALA A 242 -35.13 18.21 -34.82
CA ALA A 242 -36.05 17.17 -34.35
C ALA A 242 -35.57 15.77 -34.78
N ALA A 243 -35.09 15.64 -36.02
CA ALA A 243 -34.49 14.40 -36.49
C ALA A 243 -33.22 14.02 -35.72
N GLN A 244 -32.42 15.00 -35.31
CA GLN A 244 -31.24 14.77 -34.47
C GLN A 244 -31.64 14.31 -33.06
N VAL A 245 -32.59 15.00 -32.43
CA VAL A 245 -33.12 14.61 -31.11
C VAL A 245 -33.68 13.19 -31.12
N GLU A 246 -34.38 12.78 -32.19
CA GLU A 246 -34.89 11.40 -32.29
C GLU A 246 -33.80 10.34 -32.57
N ARG A 247 -32.66 10.72 -33.18
CA ARG A 247 -31.48 9.84 -33.25
C ARG A 247 -30.87 9.68 -31.86
N ASP A 248 -30.66 10.78 -31.15
CA ASP A 248 -30.04 10.77 -29.82
C ASP A 248 -30.92 10.01 -28.81
N LYS A 249 -32.25 10.18 -28.89
CA LYS A 249 -33.22 9.41 -28.10
C LYS A 249 -33.15 7.92 -28.40
N ARG A 250 -32.96 7.51 -29.65
CA ARG A 250 -32.76 6.09 -29.99
C ARG A 250 -31.45 5.55 -29.42
N ALA A 251 -30.35 6.29 -29.56
CA ALA A 251 -29.06 5.90 -28.98
C ALA A 251 -29.15 5.76 -27.45
N LEU A 252 -29.84 6.68 -26.77
CA LEU A 252 -30.07 6.60 -25.33
C LEU A 252 -30.91 5.38 -24.94
N ARG A 253 -31.97 5.07 -25.69
CA ARG A 253 -32.74 3.83 -25.46
C ARG A 253 -31.86 2.59 -25.64
N GLU A 254 -31.02 2.54 -26.66
CA GLU A 254 -30.09 1.41 -26.87
C GLU A 254 -29.11 1.26 -25.70
N MET A 255 -28.54 2.37 -25.22
CA MET A 255 -27.70 2.37 -24.01
C MET A 255 -28.45 1.88 -22.78
N GLN A 256 -29.70 2.31 -22.58
CA GLN A 256 -30.55 1.86 -21.47
C GLN A 256 -30.80 0.34 -21.53
N HIS A 257 -31.08 -0.21 -22.72
CA HIS A 257 -31.21 -1.66 -22.90
C HIS A 257 -29.89 -2.38 -22.58
N GLY A 258 -28.75 -1.80 -22.98
CA GLY A 258 -27.42 -2.32 -22.62
C GLY A 258 -27.19 -2.36 -21.11
N ILE A 259 -27.54 -1.27 -20.41
CA ILE A 259 -27.47 -1.16 -18.95
C ILE A 259 -28.35 -2.24 -18.30
N MET A 260 -29.61 -2.39 -18.72
CA MET A 260 -30.48 -3.45 -18.22
C MET A 260 -29.92 -4.87 -18.47
N GLY A 261 -29.28 -5.09 -19.61
CA GLY A 261 -28.59 -6.33 -19.91
C GLY A 261 -27.45 -6.62 -18.94
N LEU A 262 -26.67 -5.59 -18.59
CA LEU A 262 -25.61 -5.67 -17.59
C LEU A 262 -26.17 -5.96 -16.20
N TRP A 263 -27.25 -5.29 -15.77
CA TRP A 263 -27.91 -5.57 -14.49
C TRP A 263 -28.31 -7.03 -14.35
N LYS A 264 -28.98 -7.60 -15.36
CA LYS A 264 -29.35 -9.02 -15.37
C LYS A 264 -28.13 -9.96 -15.31
N ALA A 265 -27.05 -9.60 -16.01
CA ALA A 265 -25.82 -10.38 -15.98
C ALA A 265 -25.14 -10.33 -14.59
N VAL A 266 -25.15 -9.16 -13.95
CA VAL A 266 -24.64 -8.95 -12.59
C VAL A 266 -25.48 -9.73 -11.59
N GLU A 267 -26.81 -9.69 -11.69
CA GLU A 267 -27.72 -10.44 -10.82
C GLU A 267 -27.44 -11.96 -10.90
N LYS A 268 -27.34 -12.51 -12.11
CA LYS A 268 -27.00 -13.92 -12.32
C LYS A 268 -25.62 -14.28 -11.74
N ARG A 269 -24.63 -13.39 -11.89
CA ARG A 269 -23.30 -13.57 -11.28
C ARG A 269 -23.40 -13.53 -9.75
N GLN A 270 -24.19 -12.63 -9.19
CA GLN A 270 -24.40 -12.51 -7.75
C GLN A 270 -25.07 -13.75 -7.15
N GLU A 271 -26.02 -14.35 -7.86
CA GLU A 271 -26.60 -15.66 -7.50
C GLU A 271 -25.52 -16.74 -7.43
N THR A 272 -24.67 -16.85 -8.46
CA THR A 272 -23.58 -17.84 -8.44
C THR A 272 -22.59 -17.61 -7.30
N VAL A 273 -22.29 -16.35 -6.96
CA VAL A 273 -21.44 -16.02 -5.81
C VAL A 273 -22.11 -16.45 -4.50
N ARG A 274 -23.43 -16.21 -4.35
CA ARG A 274 -24.19 -16.62 -3.18
C ARG A 274 -24.18 -18.13 -3.01
N ASP A 275 -24.39 -18.88 -4.09
CA ASP A 275 -24.31 -20.35 -4.07
C ASP A 275 -22.92 -20.84 -3.64
N LEU A 276 -21.85 -20.24 -4.18
CA LEU A 276 -20.48 -20.56 -3.78
C LEU A 276 -20.20 -20.23 -2.31
N MET A 277 -20.68 -19.08 -1.81
CA MET A 277 -20.54 -18.73 -0.39
C MET A 277 -21.25 -19.76 0.50
N THR A 278 -22.45 -20.22 0.12
CA THR A 278 -23.13 -21.27 0.88
C THR A 278 -22.37 -22.59 0.85
N ALA A 279 -21.80 -22.98 -0.29
CA ALA A 279 -20.97 -24.19 -0.42
C ALA A 279 -19.69 -24.10 0.43
N ILE A 280 -19.00 -22.95 0.42
CA ILE A 280 -17.82 -22.71 1.25
C ILE A 280 -18.19 -22.82 2.73
N SER A 281 -19.27 -22.17 3.16
CA SER A 281 -19.71 -22.23 4.56
C SER A 281 -20.07 -23.65 5.03
N LEU A 282 -20.58 -24.49 4.12
CA LEU A 282 -20.86 -25.90 4.39
C LEU A 282 -19.55 -26.68 4.57
N SER A 283 -18.59 -26.50 3.66
CA SER A 283 -17.28 -27.15 3.75
C SER A 283 -16.50 -26.74 5.00
N GLN A 284 -16.58 -25.47 5.42
CA GLN A 284 -15.97 -24.99 6.66
C GLN A 284 -16.58 -25.67 7.89
N ARG A 285 -17.92 -25.82 7.93
CA ARG A 285 -18.60 -26.56 9.00
C ARG A 285 -18.17 -28.02 9.04
N GLU A 286 -18.04 -28.67 7.89
CA GLU A 286 -17.59 -30.05 7.81
C GLU A 286 -16.13 -30.20 8.27
N LEU A 287 -15.25 -29.28 7.89
CA LEU A 287 -13.86 -29.25 8.34
C LEU A 287 -13.75 -29.06 9.85
N LEU A 288 -14.53 -28.13 10.43
CA LEU A 288 -14.57 -27.93 11.88
C LEU A 288 -15.07 -29.18 12.61
N ARG A 289 -16.08 -29.87 12.07
CA ARG A 289 -16.56 -31.15 12.60
C ARG A 289 -15.45 -32.20 12.57
N LEU A 290 -14.80 -32.39 11.44
CA LEU A 290 -13.70 -33.36 11.30
C LEU A 290 -12.53 -33.04 12.24
N HIS A 291 -12.14 -31.76 12.36
CA HIS A 291 -11.10 -31.36 13.30
C HIS A 291 -11.48 -31.66 14.75
N SER A 292 -12.75 -31.45 15.12
CA SER A 292 -13.25 -31.82 16.44
C SER A 292 -13.22 -33.33 16.68
N GLU A 293 -13.53 -34.15 15.67
CA GLU A 293 -13.47 -35.62 15.76
C GLU A 293 -12.04 -36.12 15.88
N VAL A 294 -11.10 -35.56 15.12
CA VAL A 294 -9.67 -35.87 15.24
C VAL A 294 -9.14 -35.50 16.62
N ARG A 295 -9.49 -34.31 17.13
CA ARG A 295 -9.10 -33.89 18.48
C ARG A 295 -9.66 -34.83 19.54
N GLN A 296 -10.93 -35.21 19.43
CA GLN A 296 -11.54 -36.19 20.33
C GLN A 296 -10.82 -37.53 20.27
N PHE A 297 -10.50 -38.03 19.08
CA PHE A 297 -9.74 -39.27 18.88
C PHE A 297 -8.34 -39.19 19.52
N LEU A 298 -7.58 -38.12 19.27
CA LEU A 298 -6.26 -37.90 19.87
C LEU A 298 -6.35 -37.88 21.40
N SER A 299 -7.35 -37.20 21.95
CA SER A 299 -7.56 -37.12 23.39
C SER A 299 -8.01 -38.41 24.04
N GLY A 300 -8.84 -39.20 23.36
CA GLY A 300 -9.38 -40.45 23.90
C GLY A 300 -8.47 -41.65 23.70
N SER A 301 -7.65 -41.66 22.65
CA SER A 301 -6.85 -42.84 22.27
C SER A 301 -5.35 -42.62 22.39
N LEU A 302 -4.81 -41.47 21.99
CA LEU A 302 -3.35 -41.29 21.85
C LEU A 302 -2.70 -40.65 23.08
N PHE A 303 -3.30 -39.60 23.65
CA PHE A 303 -2.75 -38.94 24.84
C PHE A 303 -2.66 -39.84 26.07
N PRO A 304 -3.63 -40.73 26.36
CA PRO A 304 -3.51 -41.66 27.49
C PRO A 304 -2.30 -42.59 27.34
N LEU A 305 -2.05 -43.09 26.13
CA LEU A 305 -0.91 -43.96 25.84
C LEU A 305 0.43 -43.22 25.96
N TYR A 306 0.46 -41.91 25.69
CA TYR A 306 1.69 -41.12 25.75
C TYR A 306 2.28 -41.08 27.17
N GLY A 307 1.42 -40.98 28.20
CA GLY A 307 1.84 -41.03 29.61
C GLY A 307 2.48 -42.37 29.97
N GLU A 308 1.81 -43.48 29.61
CA GLU A 308 2.31 -44.84 29.85
C GLU A 308 3.66 -45.09 29.16
N ILE A 309 3.83 -44.62 27.93
CA ILE A 309 5.08 -44.73 27.17
C ILE A 309 6.21 -43.94 27.84
N ILE A 310 5.95 -42.71 28.30
CA ILE A 310 6.95 -41.91 29.02
C ILE A 310 7.37 -42.60 30.31
N GLU A 311 6.42 -43.16 31.07
CA GLU A 311 6.73 -43.90 32.29
C GLU A 311 7.60 -45.13 32.01
N LEU A 312 7.26 -45.92 30.98
CA LEU A 312 8.05 -47.08 30.56
C LEU A 312 9.47 -46.68 30.12
N ILE A 313 9.60 -45.59 29.35
CA ILE A 313 10.91 -45.05 28.94
C ILE A 313 11.71 -44.60 30.17
N GLY A 314 11.06 -43.93 31.14
CA GLY A 314 11.67 -43.49 32.38
C GLY A 314 12.16 -44.67 33.22
N LEU A 315 11.35 -45.72 33.37
CA LEU A 315 11.73 -46.95 34.06
C LEU A 315 12.93 -47.61 33.38
N LEU A 316 12.89 -47.79 32.05
CA LEU A 316 13.98 -48.40 31.30
C LEU A 316 15.27 -47.59 31.43
N SER A 317 15.20 -46.27 31.28
CA SER A 317 16.35 -45.37 31.46
C SER A 317 16.95 -45.47 32.87
N ASN A 318 16.10 -45.56 33.90
CA ASN A 318 16.55 -45.77 35.26
C ASN A 318 17.24 -47.12 35.45
N TYR A 319 16.68 -48.20 34.90
CA TYR A 319 17.32 -49.53 34.94
C TYR A 319 18.68 -49.52 34.24
N VAL A 320 18.75 -48.98 33.03
CA VAL A 320 20.03 -48.86 32.28
C VAL A 320 21.02 -48.00 33.06
N SER A 321 20.58 -46.91 33.69
CA SER A 321 21.43 -46.02 34.48
C SER A 321 21.94 -46.68 35.76
N VAL A 322 21.15 -47.55 36.39
CA VAL A 322 21.56 -48.34 37.56
C VAL A 322 22.57 -49.40 37.13
N GLU A 323 22.29 -50.15 36.07
CA GLU A 323 23.19 -51.18 35.54
C GLU A 323 24.52 -50.58 35.10
N THR A 324 24.49 -49.44 34.40
CA THR A 324 25.70 -48.74 33.96
C THR A 324 26.53 -48.28 35.17
N ARG A 325 25.89 -47.77 36.22
CA ARG A 325 26.60 -47.39 37.46
C ARG A 325 27.22 -48.60 38.16
N GLN A 326 26.51 -49.73 38.21
CA GLN A 326 27.04 -50.96 38.77
C GLN A 326 28.23 -51.45 37.95
N PHE A 327 28.12 -51.46 36.62
CA PHE A 327 29.17 -51.85 35.69
C PHE A 327 30.42 -50.95 35.80
N MET A 328 30.23 -49.63 35.94
CA MET A 328 31.34 -48.67 36.13
C MET A 328 32.18 -48.94 37.38
N ASN A 329 31.59 -49.57 38.41
CA ASN A 329 32.29 -49.93 39.64
C ASN A 329 32.99 -51.30 39.56
N VAL A 330 32.80 -52.05 38.47
CA VAL A 330 33.50 -53.32 38.26
C VAL A 330 34.89 -53.02 37.67
N PRO A 331 35.98 -53.34 38.38
CA PRO A 331 37.32 -53.11 37.86
C PRO A 331 37.56 -54.00 36.64
N MET A 332 38.16 -53.46 35.57
CA MET A 332 38.48 -54.24 34.35
C MET A 332 39.26 -55.52 34.62
N ALA A 333 40.10 -55.52 35.66
CA ALA A 333 40.86 -56.70 36.07
C ALA A 333 39.98 -57.88 36.56
N ALA A 334 38.76 -57.61 37.02
CA ALA A 334 37.79 -58.64 37.43
C ALA A 334 36.94 -59.16 36.26
N LEU A 335 36.95 -58.47 35.11
CA LEU A 335 36.27 -58.90 33.89
C LEU A 335 37.20 -59.62 32.91
N ASP A 336 38.52 -59.44 33.03
CA ASP A 336 39.53 -60.23 32.34
C ASP A 336 39.71 -61.58 33.07
N CYS A 337 38.74 -62.47 32.88
CA CYS A 337 38.80 -63.84 33.38
C CYS A 337 39.38 -64.78 32.33
N ARG A 338 40.19 -65.74 32.77
CA ARG A 338 40.71 -66.83 31.94
C ARG A 338 40.10 -68.14 32.41
N GLU A 339 39.69 -68.97 31.45
CA GLU A 339 39.16 -70.28 31.76
C GLU A 339 40.32 -71.23 32.08
N LEU A 340 40.34 -71.72 33.32
CA LEU A 340 41.31 -72.69 33.81
C LEU A 340 40.53 -73.87 34.39
N ASN A 341 40.65 -75.04 33.74
CA ASN A 341 39.99 -76.28 34.16
C ASN A 341 38.45 -76.15 34.31
N GLY A 342 37.80 -75.30 33.51
CA GLY A 342 36.34 -75.09 33.53
C GLY A 342 35.87 -73.97 34.45
N ASP A 343 36.74 -73.39 35.28
CA ASP A 343 36.42 -72.24 36.14
C ASP A 343 37.02 -70.94 35.58
N GLN A 344 36.23 -69.85 35.63
CA GLN A 344 36.71 -68.52 35.26
C GLN A 344 37.51 -67.89 36.41
N THR A 345 38.82 -67.76 36.22
CA THR A 345 39.72 -67.16 37.22
C THR A 345 40.19 -65.77 36.74
N PRO A 346 40.19 -64.73 37.59
CA PRO A 346 40.67 -63.40 37.22
C PRO A 346 42.16 -63.39 36.83
N ALA A 347 42.50 -62.73 35.72
CA ALA A 347 43.87 -62.66 35.23
C ALA A 347 44.85 -62.00 36.22
N SER A 348 44.36 -61.13 37.11
CA SER A 348 45.15 -60.52 38.18
C SER A 348 45.75 -61.55 39.14
N GLU A 349 45.04 -62.65 39.38
CA GLU A 349 45.51 -63.74 40.27
C GLU A 349 46.58 -64.59 39.60
N LEU A 350 46.67 -64.56 38.27
CA LEU A 350 47.65 -65.29 37.46
C LEU A 350 48.89 -64.46 37.12
N SER A 351 48.92 -63.18 37.51
CA SER A 351 49.99 -62.24 37.13
C SER A 351 51.33 -62.54 37.81
N ILE A 352 52.43 -62.40 37.04
CA ILE A 352 53.83 -62.56 37.50
C ILE A 352 54.27 -61.38 38.41
N ASN A 353 53.54 -60.26 38.41
CA ASN A 353 53.86 -59.03 39.16
C ASN A 353 53.31 -59.03 40.61
N ARG A 354 53.38 -60.16 41.33
CA ARG A 354 52.85 -60.27 42.71
C ARG A 354 53.65 -59.49 43.76
N ILE A 355 54.83 -58.97 43.40
CA ILE A 355 55.76 -58.33 44.35
C ILE A 355 55.36 -56.87 44.58
N ASN A 356 54.42 -56.65 45.50
CA ASN A 356 54.00 -55.31 45.93
C ASN A 356 54.87 -54.79 47.09
N ALA A 357 56.20 -54.76 46.88
CA ALA A 357 57.14 -54.25 47.89
C ALA A 357 57.39 -52.74 47.67
N PRO A 358 57.21 -51.87 48.69
CA PRO A 358 57.33 -50.42 48.54
C PRO A 358 58.72 -49.97 48.07
N ARG A 359 59.77 -50.71 48.44
CA ARG A 359 61.15 -50.46 47.98
C ARG A 359 61.32 -50.68 46.47
N PHE A 360 60.66 -51.70 45.92
CA PHE A 360 60.68 -51.99 44.48
C PHE A 360 59.89 -50.93 43.70
N LEU A 361 58.72 -50.52 44.20
CA LEU A 361 57.93 -49.44 43.61
C LEU A 361 58.69 -48.11 43.58
N ASN A 362 59.40 -47.77 44.66
CA ASN A 362 60.19 -46.54 44.71
C ASN A 362 61.37 -46.57 43.74
N LEU A 363 61.99 -47.74 43.53
CA LEU A 363 63.05 -47.93 42.54
C LEU A 363 62.52 -47.84 41.10
N CYS A 364 61.36 -48.42 40.82
CA CYS A 364 60.73 -48.29 39.50
C CYS A 364 60.32 -46.84 39.21
N LYS A 365 59.79 -46.12 40.21
CA LYS A 365 59.48 -44.69 40.08
C LYS A 365 60.72 -43.83 39.84
N SER A 366 61.82 -44.08 40.57
CA SER A 366 63.04 -43.27 40.41
C SER A 366 63.74 -43.50 39.06
N LEU A 367 63.52 -44.67 38.45
CA LEU A 367 64.08 -45.04 37.16
C LEU A 367 63.07 -44.89 36.01
N ASP A 368 61.89 -44.30 36.20
CA ASP A 368 60.80 -44.32 35.22
C ASP A 368 60.61 -45.71 34.56
N PHE A 369 60.74 -46.77 35.36
CA PHE A 369 60.61 -48.14 34.88
C PHE A 369 59.13 -48.51 34.78
N PRO A 370 58.65 -48.92 33.59
CA PRO A 370 57.25 -49.26 33.40
C PRO A 370 56.84 -50.49 34.22
N MET A 371 55.80 -50.31 35.04
CA MET A 371 55.27 -51.36 35.93
C MET A 371 54.69 -52.59 35.20
N TYR A 372 54.47 -52.50 33.89
CA TYR A 372 54.03 -53.61 33.06
C TYR A 372 55.16 -54.54 32.59
N LYS A 373 56.44 -54.17 32.83
CA LYS A 373 57.59 -55.00 32.45
C LYS A 373 58.03 -55.89 33.60
N ALA A 374 58.55 -57.06 33.24
CA ALA A 374 59.09 -58.00 34.21
C ALA A 374 60.26 -57.37 35.00
N PRO A 375 60.39 -57.63 36.31
CA PRO A 375 61.49 -57.11 37.12
C PRO A 375 62.89 -57.45 36.58
N SER A 376 63.01 -58.52 35.78
CA SER A 376 64.23 -58.93 35.08
C SER A 376 64.73 -57.90 34.06
N GLU A 377 63.85 -57.06 33.51
CA GLU A 377 64.17 -56.04 32.50
C GLU A 377 64.67 -54.72 33.11
N LEU A 378 64.82 -54.64 34.44
CA LEU A 378 65.22 -53.39 35.09
C LEU A 378 66.64 -52.95 34.70
N LEU A 379 67.57 -53.89 34.61
CA LEU A 379 68.97 -53.59 34.27
C LEU A 379 69.12 -53.09 32.83
N SER A 380 68.38 -53.68 31.89
CA SER A 380 68.40 -53.27 30.48
C SER A 380 67.84 -51.85 30.32
N HIS A 381 66.79 -51.49 31.08
CA HIS A 381 66.20 -50.16 31.08
C HIS A 381 67.13 -49.08 31.62
N VAL A 382 67.83 -49.34 32.74
CA VAL A 382 68.80 -48.40 33.31
C VAL A 382 69.93 -48.09 32.31
N ALA A 383 70.44 -49.12 31.62
CA ALA A 383 71.48 -48.94 30.60
C ALA A 383 71.00 -48.02 29.46
N ARG A 384 69.76 -48.20 29.00
CA ARG A 384 69.15 -47.38 27.94
C ARG A 384 68.97 -45.92 28.38
N GLN A 385 68.51 -45.66 29.59
CA GLN A 385 68.34 -44.28 30.09
C GLN A 385 69.65 -43.52 30.16
N ARG A 386 70.76 -44.18 30.52
CA ARG A 386 72.08 -43.54 30.51
C ARG A 386 72.51 -43.11 29.11
N LEU A 387 72.13 -43.87 28.08
CA LEU A 387 72.39 -43.52 26.68
C LEU A 387 71.53 -42.32 26.24
N GLU A 388 70.24 -42.36 26.54
CA GLU A 388 69.27 -41.32 26.20
C GLU A 388 69.65 -39.96 26.81
N LEU A 389 70.13 -39.96 28.07
CA LEU A 389 70.60 -38.74 28.73
C LEU A 389 71.81 -38.11 28.02
N ARG A 390 72.70 -38.92 27.44
CA ARG A 390 73.82 -38.39 26.63
C ARG A 390 73.27 -37.73 25.37
N TYR A 391 72.43 -38.43 24.63
CA TYR A 391 71.83 -37.92 23.39
C TYR A 391 71.06 -36.60 23.58
N ARG A 392 70.26 -36.48 24.64
CA ARG A 392 69.50 -35.26 24.93
C ARG A 392 70.39 -34.06 25.25
N ARG A 393 71.52 -34.27 25.94
CA ARG A 393 72.49 -33.21 26.21
C ARG A 393 73.09 -32.66 24.91
N ASP A 394 73.41 -33.55 23.97
CA ASP A 394 73.95 -33.15 22.67
C ASP A 394 72.90 -32.39 21.84
N ALA A 395 71.63 -32.82 21.86
CA ALA A 395 70.54 -32.15 21.16
C ALA A 395 70.23 -30.74 21.70
N LEU A 396 70.31 -30.54 23.03
CA LEU A 396 70.12 -29.22 23.65
C LEU A 396 71.21 -28.22 23.23
N LEU A 397 72.45 -28.68 23.08
CA LEU A 397 73.55 -27.85 22.57
C LEU A 397 73.27 -27.39 21.13
N LEU A 398 72.77 -28.27 20.27
CA LEU A 398 72.38 -27.92 18.90
C LEU A 398 71.22 -26.92 18.86
N LEU A 399 70.17 -27.14 19.65
CA LEU A 399 69.00 -26.24 19.66
C LEU A 399 69.37 -24.81 20.11
N SER A 400 70.19 -24.68 21.15
CA SER A 400 70.65 -23.37 21.62
C SER A 400 71.48 -22.61 20.58
N SER A 401 72.24 -23.31 19.74
CA SER A 401 72.95 -22.70 18.62
C SER A 401 72.01 -22.23 17.50
N SER A 402 70.95 -22.98 17.21
CA SER A 402 69.97 -22.67 16.15
C SER A 402 69.08 -21.48 16.52
N THR A 403 68.58 -21.42 17.75
CA THR A 403 67.73 -20.31 18.20
C THR A 403 68.46 -18.97 18.18
N ALA A 404 69.76 -18.97 18.52
CA ALA A 404 70.62 -17.79 18.37
C ALA A 404 70.72 -17.31 16.90
N SER A 405 70.71 -18.23 15.93
CA SER A 405 70.74 -17.89 14.49
C SER A 405 69.43 -17.27 13.99
N VAL A 406 68.28 -17.79 14.43
CA VAL A 406 66.95 -17.30 14.04
C VAL A 406 66.70 -15.89 14.61
N HIS A 407 67.15 -15.63 15.84
CA HIS A 407 67.03 -14.29 16.43
C HIS A 407 67.79 -13.23 15.63
N LYS A 408 68.91 -13.60 15.01
CA LYS A 408 69.72 -12.73 14.15
C LYS A 408 69.07 -12.45 12.78
N ALA A 409 68.27 -13.38 12.27
CA ALA A 409 67.51 -13.19 11.02
C ALA A 409 66.29 -12.27 11.23
N ARG A 410 65.65 -12.34 12.40
CA ARG A 410 64.45 -11.55 12.70
C ARG A 410 64.70 -10.04 12.80
N THR A 411 65.91 -9.61 13.14
CA THR A 411 66.29 -8.20 13.19
C THR A 411 66.54 -7.57 11.81
N GLN A 412 66.41 -8.34 10.71
CA GLN A 412 66.77 -7.92 9.34
C GLN A 412 65.57 -7.67 8.41
N LEU A 413 64.31 -7.75 8.87
CA LEU A 413 63.12 -7.49 8.03
C LEU A 413 62.43 -6.14 8.31
N PRO A 414 61.99 -5.35 7.29
CA PRO A 414 61.21 -4.12 7.47
C PRO A 414 59.68 -4.33 7.53
N ALA A 415 58.97 -3.40 8.18
CA ALA A 415 57.52 -3.42 8.52
C ALA A 415 56.58 -2.87 7.40
N PRO A 416 55.26 -3.20 7.38
CA PRO A 416 54.35 -2.92 6.25
C PRO A 416 53.81 -1.47 6.19
N ASP A 417 53.51 -0.98 4.97
CA ASP A 417 53.31 0.44 4.62
C ASP A 417 51.84 0.92 4.68
N CYS A 418 51.51 1.69 5.71
CA CYS A 418 50.17 2.27 5.96
C CYS A 418 49.71 3.28 4.89
N LYS A 419 50.59 3.76 4.00
CA LYS A 419 50.27 4.80 3.01
C LYS A 419 49.35 4.31 1.88
N ALA A 420 49.50 3.04 1.47
CA ALA A 420 48.69 2.44 0.42
C ALA A 420 47.19 2.32 0.78
N LEU A 421 46.87 2.31 2.08
CA LEU A 421 45.49 2.23 2.54
C LEU A 421 44.77 3.58 2.44
N LEU A 422 45.48 4.68 2.71
CA LEU A 422 44.91 6.04 2.68
C LEU A 422 44.59 6.51 1.26
N GLU A 423 45.36 6.10 0.26
CA GLU A 423 45.09 6.45 -1.15
C GLU A 423 43.78 5.82 -1.67
N LYS A 424 43.45 4.61 -1.21
CA LYS A 424 42.20 3.94 -1.61
C LYS A 424 40.96 4.66 -1.09
N VAL A 425 41.01 5.20 0.12
CA VAL A 425 39.89 5.94 0.72
C VAL A 425 39.63 7.24 -0.04
N ARG A 426 40.69 7.95 -0.43
CA ARG A 426 40.56 9.21 -1.20
C ARG A 426 39.88 9.00 -2.55
N CYS A 427 40.19 7.91 -3.24
CA CYS A 427 39.64 7.62 -4.57
C CYS A 427 38.11 7.45 -4.55
N VAL A 428 37.56 6.83 -3.48
CA VAL A 428 36.12 6.57 -3.35
C VAL A 428 35.35 7.87 -3.08
N ASP A 429 35.91 8.79 -2.30
CA ASP A 429 35.25 10.06 -1.95
C ASP A 429 35.08 10.97 -3.18
N GLU A 430 36.09 11.01 -4.06
CA GLU A 430 36.04 11.79 -5.30
C GLU A 430 34.98 11.27 -6.30
N GLU A 431 34.66 9.98 -6.29
CA GLU A 431 33.65 9.39 -7.17
C GLU A 431 32.23 9.75 -6.72
N LEU A 432 32.00 9.80 -5.42
CA LEU A 432 30.72 10.16 -4.82
C LEU A 432 30.34 11.62 -5.12
N GLN A 433 31.31 12.53 -5.06
CA GLN A 433 31.11 13.96 -5.34
C GLN A 433 30.72 14.23 -6.80
N ARG A 434 31.29 13.49 -7.76
CA ARG A 434 31.00 13.71 -9.20
C ARG A 434 29.64 13.17 -9.63
N THR A 435 29.12 12.13 -8.99
CA THR A 435 27.97 11.37 -9.51
C THR A 435 26.67 11.63 -8.74
N VAL A 436 26.70 11.58 -7.41
CA VAL A 436 25.50 11.58 -6.57
C VAL A 436 25.03 13.00 -6.28
N LEU A 437 25.97 13.91 -5.99
CA LEU A 437 25.66 15.29 -5.61
C LEU A 437 24.87 16.07 -6.68
N PRO A 438 25.25 16.04 -7.98
CA PRO A 438 24.53 16.79 -9.01
C PRO A 438 23.09 16.29 -9.20
N ARG A 439 22.87 14.98 -9.11
CA ARG A 439 21.54 14.37 -9.24
C ARG A 439 20.61 14.78 -8.10
N ALA A 440 21.12 14.80 -6.87
CA ALA A 440 20.36 15.28 -5.70
C ALA A 440 19.94 16.75 -5.87
N THR A 441 20.86 17.62 -6.30
CA THR A 441 20.54 19.05 -6.51
C THR A 441 19.51 19.30 -7.62
N ALA A 442 19.49 18.49 -8.67
CA ALA A 442 18.52 18.61 -9.75
C ALA A 442 17.08 18.26 -9.30
N VAL A 443 16.94 17.24 -8.45
CA VAL A 443 15.64 16.84 -7.88
C VAL A 443 15.10 17.94 -6.97
N VAL A 444 15.93 18.50 -6.09
CA VAL A 444 15.54 19.61 -5.19
C VAL A 444 15.03 20.82 -5.98
N LYS A 445 15.70 21.20 -7.08
CA LYS A 445 15.26 22.30 -7.95
C LYS A 445 13.92 22.02 -8.68
N ARG A 446 13.59 20.75 -8.96
CA ARG A 446 12.31 20.38 -9.57
C ARG A 446 11.18 20.48 -8.54
N CYS A 447 11.41 20.02 -7.32
CA CYS A 447 10.46 20.12 -6.23
C CYS A 447 10.12 21.59 -5.91
N SER A 448 11.09 22.50 -5.90
CA SER A 448 10.83 23.92 -5.63
C SER A 448 9.94 24.57 -6.71
N LYS A 449 10.17 24.28 -7.99
CA LYS A 449 9.32 24.79 -9.09
C LYS A 449 7.87 24.26 -9.02
N GLY A 450 7.68 23.02 -8.58
CA GLY A 450 6.34 22.46 -8.37
C GLY A 450 5.59 23.17 -7.24
N MET A 451 6.29 23.53 -6.17
CA MET A 451 5.72 24.31 -5.07
C MET A 451 5.30 25.72 -5.51
N ASP A 452 6.10 26.39 -6.34
CA ASP A 452 5.78 27.70 -6.91
C ASP A 452 4.53 27.66 -7.82
N SER A 453 4.36 26.57 -8.57
CA SER A 453 3.18 26.39 -9.43
C SER A 453 1.90 26.16 -8.61
N CYS A 454 2.01 25.41 -7.51
CA CYS A 454 0.91 25.16 -6.58
C CYS A 454 0.48 26.43 -5.83
N SER A 455 1.42 27.30 -5.46
CA SER A 455 1.10 28.59 -4.84
C SER A 455 0.38 29.53 -5.83
N GLN A 456 0.80 29.57 -7.09
CA GLN A 456 0.08 30.29 -8.15
C GLN A 456 -1.34 29.77 -8.34
N LEU A 457 -1.54 28.45 -8.38
CA LEU A 457 -2.86 27.83 -8.49
C LEU A 457 -3.80 28.24 -7.34
N LYS A 458 -3.30 28.21 -6.10
CA LYS A 458 -4.06 28.68 -4.93
C LYS A 458 -4.46 30.15 -5.06
N THR A 459 -3.59 30.98 -5.61
CA THR A 459 -3.85 32.42 -5.79
C THR A 459 -4.92 32.65 -6.86
N VAL A 460 -4.88 31.91 -7.98
CA VAL A 460 -5.89 31.99 -9.04
C VAL A 460 -7.26 31.48 -8.56
N ILE A 461 -7.29 30.36 -7.83
CA ILE A 461 -8.53 29.84 -7.22
C ILE A 461 -9.12 30.86 -6.26
N LYS A 462 -8.28 31.52 -5.45
CA LYS A 462 -8.71 32.57 -4.54
C LYS A 462 -9.28 33.78 -5.29
N HIS A 463 -8.63 34.24 -6.37
CA HIS A 463 -9.15 35.32 -7.20
C HIS A 463 -10.48 34.96 -7.88
N TRP A 464 -10.63 33.73 -8.37
CA TRP A 464 -11.90 33.23 -8.89
C TRP A 464 -12.99 33.23 -7.81
N TRP A 465 -12.64 32.89 -6.58
CA TRP A 465 -13.59 32.90 -5.48
C TRP A 465 -13.99 34.31 -5.03
N GLU A 466 -13.06 35.25 -5.05
CA GLU A 466 -13.28 36.64 -4.62
C GLU A 466 -13.92 37.51 -5.73
N GLN A 467 -13.84 37.12 -7.00
CA GLN A 467 -14.45 37.82 -8.14
C GLN A 467 -15.23 36.86 -9.07
N PRO A 468 -16.44 36.43 -8.67
CA PRO A 468 -17.33 35.70 -9.59
C PRO A 468 -17.68 36.57 -10.81
N ALA A 469 -17.89 35.93 -11.96
CA ALA A 469 -18.18 36.56 -13.27
C ALA A 469 -19.35 37.59 -13.25
N GLN A 470 -20.17 37.57 -12.19
CA GLN A 470 -21.27 38.50 -11.93
C GLN A 470 -20.81 39.95 -11.70
N PHE A 471 -19.54 40.18 -11.28
CA PHE A 471 -18.96 41.52 -11.17
C PHE A 471 -18.46 42.10 -12.50
N ALA A 472 -18.27 41.26 -13.53
CA ALA A 472 -17.78 41.67 -14.85
C ALA A 472 -18.91 42.08 -15.82
N LEU A 473 -20.17 41.80 -15.48
CA LEU A 473 -21.36 42.14 -16.28
C LEU A 473 -22.38 42.93 -15.43
N PRO A 474 -22.15 44.24 -15.19
CA PRO A 474 -23.03 45.07 -14.35
C PRO A 474 -24.45 45.23 -14.90
N GLU A 475 -24.64 44.95 -16.20
CA GLU A 475 -25.86 45.21 -16.97
C GLU A 475 -26.77 43.97 -17.07
N MET A 476 -26.31 42.80 -16.63
CA MET A 476 -27.10 41.58 -16.62
C MET A 476 -28.17 41.66 -15.53
N CYS A 477 -29.43 41.74 -15.95
CA CYS A 477 -30.59 41.78 -15.06
C CYS A 477 -31.23 40.39 -14.95
N VAL A 478 -31.29 39.84 -13.74
CA VAL A 478 -32.09 38.65 -13.42
C VAL A 478 -33.32 39.14 -12.65
N GLU A 479 -34.51 38.83 -13.17
CA GLU A 479 -35.80 39.33 -12.67
C GLU A 479 -35.91 40.87 -12.67
N GLY A 480 -35.34 41.52 -13.69
CA GLY A 480 -35.39 42.97 -13.85
C GLY A 480 -34.52 43.76 -12.87
N LYS A 481 -33.60 43.10 -12.16
CA LYS A 481 -32.67 43.74 -11.21
C LYS A 481 -31.23 43.37 -11.49
N THR A 482 -30.35 44.35 -11.37
CA THR A 482 -28.89 44.14 -11.52
C THR A 482 -28.31 43.47 -10.27
N PHE A 483 -27.15 42.84 -10.42
CA PHE A 483 -26.43 42.20 -9.30
C PHE A 483 -26.20 43.15 -8.11
N ILE A 484 -25.87 44.44 -8.38
CA ILE A 484 -25.69 45.47 -7.34
C ILE A 484 -26.99 45.71 -6.55
N GLN A 485 -28.14 45.66 -7.21
CA GLN A 485 -29.45 45.83 -6.57
C GLN A 485 -29.84 44.62 -5.72
N TRP A 486 -29.47 43.41 -6.15
CA TRP A 486 -29.63 42.19 -5.35
C TRP A 486 -28.73 42.18 -4.12
N LEU A 487 -27.47 42.58 -4.27
CA LEU A 487 -26.49 42.66 -3.17
C LEU A 487 -26.92 43.70 -2.12
N TYR A 488 -27.45 44.83 -2.57
CA TYR A 488 -28.05 45.85 -1.69
C TYR A 488 -29.27 45.33 -0.93
N ARG A 489 -30.17 44.59 -1.59
CA ARG A 489 -31.32 43.94 -0.93
C ARG A 489 -30.88 42.89 0.08
N TRP A 490 -29.88 42.09 -0.24
CA TRP A 490 -29.32 41.09 0.66
C TRP A 490 -28.74 41.76 1.91
N HIS A 491 -27.95 42.82 1.75
CA HIS A 491 -27.41 43.60 2.87
C HIS A 491 -28.51 44.25 3.73
N GLN A 492 -29.63 44.66 3.14
CA GLN A 492 -30.78 45.14 3.91
C GLN A 492 -31.54 44.01 4.63
N ALA A 493 -31.58 42.81 4.07
CA ALA A 493 -32.22 41.65 4.67
C ALA A 493 -31.39 41.09 5.85
N THR A 494 -30.07 41.08 5.74
CA THR A 494 -29.18 40.62 6.83
C THR A 494 -29.13 41.62 7.98
N LYS A 495 -29.17 42.93 7.72
CA LYS A 495 -29.30 43.95 8.78
C LYS A 495 -30.63 43.92 9.55
N LYS A 496 -31.66 43.25 9.03
CA LYS A 496 -32.95 43.08 9.73
C LYS A 496 -32.95 41.90 10.71
N HIS A 497 -31.88 41.10 10.76
CA HIS A 497 -31.75 39.95 11.66
C HIS A 497 -30.84 40.18 12.88
N ASP A 498 -30.26 41.37 13.03
CA ASP A 498 -29.45 41.78 14.20
C ASP A 498 -30.22 42.72 15.17
N VAL A 499 -31.49 42.40 15.47
CA VAL A 499 -32.24 43.00 16.61
C VAL A 499 -32.80 41.91 17.49
#